data_AF-A0A8J2P4Z4-F1
#
_entry.id   AF-A0A8J2P4Z4-F1
#
_cell.length_a   1.000
_cell.length_b   1.000
_cell.length_c   1.000
_cell.angle_alpha   90.00
_cell.angle_beta   90.00
_cell.angle_gamma   90.00
#
_symmetry.space_group_name_H-M   'P 1'
#
loop_
_entity.id
_entity.type
_entity.pdbx_description
1 polymer ?
#
loop_
_entity_poly.entity_id
_entity_poly.type
_entity_poly.pdbx_seq_one_letter_code
_entity_poly.pdbx_strand_id
1 'polypeptide(L)'
;LSPGSKLSTVGRPTVTKITKFPNDRDKPAMVPIVELIITNLGALDYAKELTPAVLRSLSVKDLQNILVFLISYLLGPNDGQNKKDDITYIFDGLNQLNSPASLSKSVLKTLNTNHTLPQVYTV
;
A
#
# COMPACT_ATOMS: atom_id res chain seq x y z
N LEU A 1 43.47 -38.41 36.39
CA LEU A 1 44.42 -37.41 36.92
C LEU A 1 45.38 -37.10 35.77
N SER A 2 45.36 -35.95 35.09
CA SER A 2 45.18 -34.60 35.62
C SER A 2 44.49 -33.61 34.67
N PRO A 3 43.99 -32.50 35.25
CA PRO A 3 43.08 -31.53 34.66
C PRO A 3 43.80 -30.26 34.15
N GLY A 4 43.13 -29.48 33.29
CA GLY A 4 43.41 -28.06 33.11
C GLY A 4 44.14 -27.69 31.82
N SER A 5 43.39 -27.34 30.78
CA SER A 5 43.84 -26.32 29.83
C SER A 5 42.68 -25.59 29.15
N LYS A 6 42.58 -24.31 29.55
CA LYS A 6 42.07 -23.14 28.82
C LYS A 6 40.57 -23.02 28.61
N LEU A 7 39.97 -22.25 29.51
CA LEU A 7 38.98 -21.22 29.17
C LEU A 7 39.54 -20.37 28.03
N SER A 8 38.99 -20.49 26.82
CA SER A 8 39.23 -19.54 25.73
C SER A 8 37.89 -18.98 25.26
N THR A 9 37.74 -17.70 25.55
CA THR A 9 36.89 -16.73 24.85
C THR A 9 35.41 -17.07 24.77
N VAL A 10 34.66 -16.33 25.60
CA VAL A 10 33.31 -15.86 25.31
C VAL A 10 33.19 -15.53 23.81
N GLY A 11 32.65 -16.47 23.04
CA GLY A 11 32.23 -16.23 21.67
C GLY A 11 31.09 -15.24 21.71
N ARG A 12 31.22 -14.14 20.97
CA ARG A 12 30.16 -13.14 20.76
C ARG A 12 28.81 -13.84 20.57
N PRO A 13 27.71 -13.37 21.18
CA PRO A 13 26.39 -13.86 20.82
C PRO A 13 26.25 -13.73 19.30
N THR A 14 26.08 -14.87 18.63
CA THR A 14 25.77 -14.94 17.22
C THR A 14 24.56 -14.06 17.00
N VAL A 15 24.73 -13.02 16.18
CA VAL A 15 23.63 -12.17 15.72
C VAL A 15 22.56 -13.10 15.18
N THR A 16 21.44 -13.19 15.90
CA THR A 16 20.23 -13.86 15.46
C THR A 16 19.96 -13.37 14.06
N LYS A 17 19.99 -14.28 13.06
CA LYS A 17 19.55 -13.98 11.70
C LYS A 17 18.25 -13.19 11.83
N ILE A 18 18.25 -11.94 11.36
CA ILE A 18 17.02 -11.18 11.20
C ILE A 18 16.15 -12.06 10.31
N THR A 19 15.16 -12.70 10.91
CA THR A 19 14.03 -13.26 10.18
C THR A 19 13.50 -12.10 9.37
N LYS A 20 13.71 -12.14 8.05
CA LYS A 20 12.95 -11.27 7.15
C LYS A 20 11.50 -11.53 7.48
N PHE A 21 10.84 -10.57 8.13
CA PHE A 21 9.39 -10.56 8.17
C PHE A 21 8.93 -10.72 6.72
N PRO A 22 8.03 -11.68 6.43
CA PRO A 22 7.47 -11.78 5.09
C PRO A 22 6.89 -10.42 4.71
N ASN A 23 7.28 -9.89 3.55
CA ASN A 23 6.68 -8.67 3.03
C ASN A 23 5.20 -8.97 2.78
N ASP A 24 4.32 -8.31 3.51
CA ASP A 24 2.86 -8.47 3.36
C ASP A 24 2.36 -8.14 1.95
N ARG A 25 3.16 -7.41 1.16
CA ARG A 25 2.91 -7.10 -0.26
C ARG A 25 2.94 -8.32 -1.19
N ASP A 26 3.62 -9.39 -0.78
CA ASP A 26 3.80 -10.61 -1.56
C ASP A 26 2.90 -11.76 -1.05
N LYS A 27 1.95 -11.45 -0.14
CA LYS A 27 0.99 -12.44 0.35
C LYS A 27 0.14 -12.97 -0.82
N PRO A 28 -0.04 -14.29 -0.95
CA PRO A 28 -0.88 -14.89 -2.01
C PRO A 28 -2.29 -14.31 -2.06
N ALA A 29 -2.84 -13.89 -0.91
CA ALA A 29 -4.16 -13.27 -0.80
C ALA A 29 -4.28 -11.89 -1.49
N MET A 30 -3.16 -11.18 -1.72
CA MET A 30 -3.15 -9.87 -2.39
C MET A 30 -3.11 -9.97 -3.92
N VAL A 31 -2.68 -11.12 -4.45
CA VAL A 31 -2.59 -11.37 -5.89
C VAL A 31 -3.94 -11.17 -6.60
N PRO A 32 -5.06 -11.79 -6.18
CA PRO A 32 -6.34 -11.61 -6.87
C PRO A 32 -6.87 -10.18 -6.78
N ILE A 33 -6.62 -9.47 -5.67
CA ILE A 33 -7.05 -8.07 -5.50
C ILE A 33 -6.28 -7.15 -6.44
N VAL A 34 -4.96 -7.34 -6.53
CA VAL A 34 -4.08 -6.58 -7.45
C VAL A 34 -4.47 -6.80 -8.91
N GLU A 35 -4.76 -8.04 -9.31
CA GLU A 35 -5.22 -8.35 -10.66
C GLU A 35 -6.59 -7.72 -10.97
N LEU A 36 -7.50 -7.74 -10.00
CA LEU A 36 -8.81 -7.11 -10.12
C LEU A 36 -8.70 -5.59 -10.30
N ILE A 37 -7.84 -4.92 -9.50
CA ILE A 37 -7.60 -3.47 -9.63
C ILE A 37 -7.07 -3.15 -11.02
N ILE A 38 -6.06 -3.90 -11.50
CA ILE A 38 -5.47 -3.67 -12.83
C ILE A 38 -6.50 -3.86 -13.94
N THR A 39 -7.30 -4.92 -13.85
CA THR A 39 -8.35 -5.22 -14.84
C THR A 39 -9.37 -4.09 -14.91
N ASN A 40 -9.84 -3.60 -13.77
CA ASN A 40 -10.81 -2.50 -13.71
C ASN A 40 -10.20 -1.17 -14.19
N LEU A 41 -8.98 -0.82 -13.75
CA LEU A 41 -8.31 0.39 -14.22
C LEU A 41 -8.02 0.36 -15.72
N GLY A 42 -7.70 -0.83 -16.27
CA GLY A 42 -7.57 -1.03 -17.71
C GLY A 42 -8.90 -0.85 -18.45
N ALA A 43 -10.00 -1.38 -17.91
CA ALA A 43 -11.33 -1.21 -18.49
C ALA A 43 -11.85 0.24 -18.43
N LEU A 44 -11.33 1.03 -17.48
CA LEU A 44 -11.62 2.47 -17.34
C LEU A 44 -10.68 3.36 -18.16
N ASP A 45 -9.83 2.79 -19.01
CA ASP A 45 -8.81 3.51 -19.80
C ASP A 45 -7.86 4.39 -18.95
N TYR A 46 -7.67 4.06 -17.67
CA TYR A 46 -6.83 4.85 -16.76
C TYR A 46 -5.35 4.86 -17.18
N ALA A 47 -4.80 3.69 -17.50
CA ALA A 47 -3.45 3.56 -18.06
C ALA A 47 -3.27 2.22 -18.78
N LYS A 48 -2.69 2.25 -19.99
CA LYS A 48 -2.55 1.07 -20.86
C LYS A 48 -1.53 0.03 -20.39
N GLU A 49 -0.71 0.32 -19.37
CA GLU A 49 0.43 -0.55 -18.99
C GLU A 49 0.55 -0.78 -17.47
N LEU A 50 -0.56 -0.79 -16.75
CA LEU A 50 -0.56 -1.18 -15.33
C LEU A 50 -0.30 -2.69 -15.21
N THR A 51 0.82 -3.06 -14.58
CA THR A 51 1.15 -4.45 -14.25
C THR A 51 1.18 -4.64 -12.73
N PRO A 52 1.10 -5.88 -12.20
CA PRO A 52 1.17 -6.13 -10.75
C PRO A 52 2.44 -5.55 -10.11
N ALA A 53 3.58 -5.61 -10.82
CA ALA A 53 4.84 -5.06 -10.36
C ALA A 53 4.81 -3.52 -10.31
N VAL A 54 4.22 -2.89 -11.34
CA VAL A 54 4.05 -1.43 -11.39
C VAL A 54 3.11 -0.97 -10.27
N LEU A 55 1.94 -1.60 -10.10
CA LEU A 55 0.97 -1.23 -9.06
C LEU A 55 1.58 -1.26 -7.65
N ARG A 56 2.41 -2.27 -7.34
CA ARG A 56 3.09 -2.41 -6.04
C ARG A 56 4.23 -1.42 -5.79
N SER A 57 4.76 -0.82 -6.85
CA SER A 57 5.89 0.13 -6.81
C SER A 57 5.47 1.59 -6.97
N LEU A 58 4.17 1.85 -7.14
CA LEU A 58 3.62 3.20 -7.25
C LEU A 58 4.00 4.08 -6.05
N SER A 59 4.27 5.34 -6.34
CA SER A 59 4.48 6.34 -5.30
C SER A 59 3.17 6.64 -4.56
N VAL A 60 3.27 7.28 -3.39
CA VAL A 60 2.09 7.78 -2.68
C VAL A 60 1.26 8.68 -3.59
N LYS A 61 1.91 9.53 -4.39
CA LYS A 61 1.23 10.46 -5.30
C LYS A 61 0.49 9.73 -6.41
N ASP A 62 1.09 8.68 -6.98
CA ASP A 62 0.43 7.88 -8.03
C ASP A 62 -0.80 7.15 -7.48
N LEU A 63 -0.71 6.58 -6.28
CA LEU A 63 -1.85 5.96 -5.58
C LEU A 63 -2.94 6.98 -5.26
N GLN A 64 -2.58 8.20 -4.86
CA GLN A 64 -3.55 9.29 -4.69
C GLN A 64 -4.23 9.65 -6.01
N ASN A 65 -3.48 9.76 -7.11
CA ASN A 65 -4.03 10.06 -8.43
C ASN A 65 -5.02 8.98 -8.90
N ILE A 66 -4.74 7.70 -8.63
CA ILE A 66 -5.69 6.59 -8.89
C ILE A 66 -6.98 6.81 -8.09
N LEU A 67 -6.88 7.08 -6.79
CA LEU A 67 -8.05 7.30 -5.94
C LEU A 67 -8.86 8.53 -6.37
N VAL A 68 -8.19 9.63 -6.72
CA VAL A 68 -8.84 10.85 -7.25
C VAL A 68 -9.59 10.52 -8.54
N PHE A 69 -8.97 9.76 -9.45
CA PHE A 69 -9.61 9.35 -10.70
C PHE A 69 -10.86 8.50 -10.43
N LEU A 70 -10.75 7.46 -9.60
CA LEU A 70 -11.89 6.57 -9.27
C LEU A 70 -13.03 7.34 -8.61
N ILE A 71 -12.73 8.22 -7.67
CA ILE A 71 -13.76 9.04 -6.99
C ILE A 71 -14.42 10.00 -7.98
N SER A 72 -13.64 10.65 -8.86
CA SER A 72 -14.19 11.53 -9.90
C SER A 72 -15.05 10.76 -10.90
N TYR A 73 -14.67 9.52 -11.22
CA TYR A 73 -15.44 8.65 -12.09
C TYR A 73 -16.77 8.24 -11.44
N LEU A 74 -16.76 7.92 -10.14
CA LEU A 74 -17.95 7.42 -9.43
C LEU A 74 -18.92 8.52 -8.98
N LEU A 75 -18.42 9.66 -8.51
CA LEU A 75 -19.24 10.77 -8.02
C LEU A 75 -19.49 11.86 -9.08
N GLY A 76 -18.85 11.75 -10.23
CA GLY A 76 -18.82 12.78 -11.26
C GLY A 76 -17.67 13.78 -11.05
N PRO A 77 -17.25 14.49 -12.12
CA PRO A 77 -16.25 15.52 -12.01
C PRO A 77 -16.72 16.57 -11.00
N ASN A 78 -15.85 16.94 -10.07
CA ASN A 78 -16.17 18.00 -9.13
C ASN A 78 -16.05 19.35 -9.85
N ASP A 79 -17.09 19.69 -10.64
CA ASP A 79 -17.16 20.89 -11.49
C ASP A 79 -17.09 22.21 -10.69
N GLY A 80 -17.08 22.14 -9.36
CA GLY A 80 -16.88 23.29 -8.49
C GLY A 80 -16.09 22.96 -7.22
N GLN A 81 -14.75 22.94 -7.30
CA GLN A 81 -13.82 23.19 -6.17
C GLN A 81 -12.37 23.12 -6.65
N ASN A 82 -11.74 24.21 -7.11
CA ASN A 82 -11.19 25.24 -6.24
C ASN A 82 -10.35 24.63 -5.08
N LYS A 83 -9.06 24.41 -5.33
CA LYS A 83 -7.97 24.33 -4.32
C LYS A 83 -8.15 23.37 -3.12
N LYS A 84 -8.91 22.27 -3.22
CA LYS A 84 -8.83 21.22 -2.19
C LYS A 84 -7.62 20.34 -2.45
N ASP A 85 -6.83 20.09 -1.40
CA ASP A 85 -5.74 19.13 -1.41
C ASP A 85 -6.29 17.72 -1.69
N ASP A 86 -5.57 16.92 -2.49
CA ASP A 86 -6.00 15.59 -2.94
C ASP A 86 -6.42 14.68 -1.78
N ILE A 87 -5.78 14.79 -0.62
CA ILE A 87 -6.10 13.97 0.56
C ILE A 87 -7.51 14.31 1.06
N THR A 88 -7.88 15.59 1.06
CA THR A 88 -9.22 16.00 1.51
C THR A 88 -10.27 15.58 0.50
N TYR A 89 -9.97 15.72 -0.80
CA TYR A 89 -10.87 15.26 -1.84
C TYR A 89 -11.11 13.74 -1.75
N ILE A 90 -10.05 12.95 -1.62
CA ILE A 90 -10.15 11.49 -1.47
C ILE A 90 -10.96 11.14 -0.22
N PHE A 91 -10.63 11.76 0.93
CA PHE A 91 -11.33 11.48 2.18
C PHE A 91 -12.83 11.80 2.11
N ASP A 92 -13.18 12.98 1.59
CA ASP A 92 -14.59 13.39 1.43
C ASP A 92 -15.32 12.47 0.44
N GLY A 93 -14.66 12.07 -0.64
CA GLY A 93 -15.21 11.15 -1.66
C GLY A 93 -15.47 9.75 -1.12
N LEU A 94 -14.52 9.17 -0.37
CA LEU A 94 -14.69 7.86 0.26
C LEU A 94 -15.83 7.85 1.27
N ASN A 95 -16.01 8.94 2.04
CA ASN A 95 -17.13 9.08 2.95
C ASN A 95 -18.47 9.17 2.21
N GLN A 96 -18.54 9.90 1.09
CA GLN A 96 -19.76 9.98 0.27
C GLN A 96 -20.14 8.65 -0.38
N LEU A 97 -19.15 7.87 -0.80
CA LEU A 97 -19.34 6.54 -1.35
C LEU A 97 -19.71 5.49 -0.28
N ASN A 98 -19.79 5.87 1.01
CA ASN A 98 -19.95 4.96 2.14
C ASN A 98 -18.96 3.78 2.09
N SER A 99 -17.69 4.05 1.76
CA SER A 99 -16.69 3.00 1.60
C SER A 99 -16.59 2.15 2.88
N PRO A 100 -16.63 0.81 2.77
CA PRO A 100 -16.59 -0.07 3.94
C PRO A 100 -15.24 -0.03 4.67
N ALA A 101 -14.20 0.49 4.02
CA ALA A 101 -12.88 0.67 4.58
C ALA A 101 -12.59 2.16 4.80
N SER A 102 -12.47 2.57 6.06
CA SER A 102 -12.17 3.95 6.42
C SER A 102 -10.67 4.22 6.32
N LEU A 103 -10.25 4.98 5.30
CA LEU A 103 -8.89 5.53 5.25
C LEU A 103 -8.86 6.87 5.98
N SER A 104 -8.08 6.95 7.06
CA SER A 104 -7.83 8.24 7.71
C SER A 104 -6.96 9.13 6.82
N LYS A 105 -7.06 10.46 6.99
CA LYS A 105 -6.20 11.43 6.28
C LYS A 105 -4.71 11.18 6.49
N SER A 106 -4.32 10.59 7.62
CA SER A 106 -2.92 10.20 7.88
C SER A 106 -2.48 9.02 7.04
N VAL A 107 -3.35 8.03 6.82
CA VAL A 107 -3.08 6.88 5.95
C VAL A 107 -2.96 7.32 4.48
N LEU A 108 -3.76 8.30 4.07
CA LEU A 108 -3.66 8.91 2.74
C LEU A 108 -2.30 9.59 2.47
N LYS A 109 -1.53 9.94 3.50
CA LYS A 109 -0.16 10.48 3.36
C LYS A 109 0.91 9.39 3.26
N THR A 110 0.57 8.15 3.60
CA THR A 110 1.51 7.02 3.71
C THR A 110 0.98 5.78 2.98
N LEU A 111 0.29 5.96 1.84
CA LEU A 111 -0.40 4.89 1.10
C LEU A 111 0.51 3.75 0.62
N ASN A 112 1.78 4.03 0.38
CA ASN A 112 2.73 3.09 -0.20
C ASN A 112 3.52 2.28 0.83
N THR A 113 3.13 2.27 2.12
CA THR A 113 3.83 1.47 3.15
C THR A 113 3.28 0.04 3.19
N ASN A 114 4.07 -0.90 3.70
CA ASN A 114 3.68 -2.32 3.76
C ASN A 114 2.38 -2.57 4.55
N HIS A 115 2.08 -1.72 5.53
CA HIS A 115 0.94 -1.89 6.43
C HIS A 115 -0.32 -1.19 5.92
N THR A 116 -0.18 -0.14 5.12
CA THR A 116 -1.30 0.65 4.61
C THR A 116 -1.75 0.20 3.24
N LEU A 117 -0.83 -0.22 2.36
CA LEU A 117 -1.11 -0.63 0.99
C LEU A 117 -2.22 -1.71 0.88
N PRO A 118 -2.26 -2.74 1.74
CA PRO A 118 -3.41 -3.65 1.86
C PRO A 118 -4.78 -2.97 2.03
N GLN A 119 -4.85 -1.98 2.93
CA GLN A 119 -6.08 -1.25 3.23
C GLN A 119 -6.48 -0.38 2.03
N VAL A 120 -5.50 0.21 1.34
CA VAL A 120 -5.71 1.00 0.12
C VAL A 120 -6.29 0.16 -1.00
N TYR A 121 -5.81 -1.09 -1.18
CA TYR A 121 -6.34 -1.99 -2.21
C TYR A 121 -7.74 -2.54 -1.90
N THR A 122 -8.14 -2.54 -0.62
CA THR A 122 -9.48 -2.98 -0.21
C THR A 122 -10.54 -1.90 -0.51
N VAL A 123 -10.11 -0.64 -0.57
CA VAL A 123 -10.94 0.55 -0.81
C VAL A 123 -11.20 0.69 -2.30
#